data_AF-A0A8J1YSP2-F1
#
_entry.id   AF-A0A8J1YSP2-F1
#
_cell.length_a   1.000
_cell.length_b   1.000
_cell.length_c   1.000
_cell.angle_alpha   90.00
_cell.angle_beta   90.00
_cell.angle_gamma   90.00
#
_symmetry.space_group_name_H-M   'P 1'
#
loop_
_entity.id
_entity.type
_entity.pdbx_description
1 polymer ?
#
loop_
_entity_poly.entity_id
_entity_poly.type
_entity_poly.pdbx_seq_one_letter_code
_entity_poly.pdbx_strand_id
1 'polypeptide(L)'
;MAPTGSRSLVDQETRVLVSSSAPGSSKRAILDPSSEGCWTSNSTPSSLHLIFPTPISGATQLALTFQGGFVGTRATLYVATRLPRSSDSDISLGLMMGGKLYPEDKNKRQIFRIPYPPSSAKSTSRSPLVNGSLPNAMSNGTSHLNGDGSGYPESHVNGVNGTEESELPDITELKLEFEASSDQYGRITLYSIEVLA
;
A
#
# COMPACT_ATOMS: atom_id res chain seq x y z
N MET A 1 24.99 -21.41 -2.55
CA MET A 1 24.51 -20.07 -2.91
C MET A 1 23.08 -19.95 -2.42
N ALA A 2 22.82 -19.20 -1.36
CA ALA A 2 21.45 -18.94 -0.93
C ALA A 2 20.79 -17.98 -1.94
N PRO A 3 19.51 -18.17 -2.30
CA PRO A 3 18.81 -17.20 -3.12
C PRO A 3 18.82 -15.86 -2.36
N THR A 4 19.07 -14.77 -3.07
CA THR A 4 19.00 -13.39 -2.56
C THR A 4 17.59 -13.14 -2.03
N GLY A 5 17.35 -13.53 -0.78
CA GLY A 5 16.13 -13.24 -0.05
C GLY A 5 16.02 -11.74 0.08
N SER A 6 14.82 -11.22 -0.18
CA SER A 6 14.47 -9.80 -0.05
C SER A 6 14.99 -9.28 1.29
N ARG A 7 16.08 -8.49 1.27
CA ARG A 7 16.65 -7.89 2.48
C ARG A 7 15.69 -6.84 3.00
N SER A 8 15.59 -6.69 4.32
CA SER A 8 14.89 -5.56 4.91
C SER A 8 15.55 -4.25 4.49
N LEU A 9 14.73 -3.27 4.12
CA LEU A 9 15.09 -1.89 3.84
C LEU A 9 15.05 -1.01 5.10
N VAL A 10 14.63 -1.59 6.23
CA VAL A 10 14.73 -0.97 7.56
C VAL A 10 16.13 -1.18 8.11
N ASP A 11 16.73 -0.12 8.63
CA ASP A 11 18.07 -0.14 9.22
C ASP A 11 18.08 0.32 10.70
N GLN A 12 19.25 0.29 11.33
CA GLN A 12 19.44 0.71 12.73
C GLN A 12 19.35 2.23 12.92
N GLU A 13 19.44 3.02 11.85
CA GLU A 13 19.29 4.48 11.89
C GLU A 13 17.81 4.90 11.89
N THR A 14 16.91 4.01 11.44
CA THR A 14 15.45 4.18 11.50
C THR A 14 15.01 4.53 12.92
N ARG A 15 14.35 5.68 13.05
CA ARG A 15 13.82 6.14 14.32
C ARG A 15 12.50 5.44 14.60
N VAL A 16 12.37 4.88 15.80
CA VAL A 16 11.16 4.19 16.25
C VAL A 16 10.48 4.99 17.36
N LEU A 17 9.25 5.41 17.10
CA LEU A 17 8.33 5.97 18.10
C LEU A 17 7.24 4.94 18.36
N VAL A 18 6.86 4.79 19.63
CA VAL A 18 5.81 3.86 20.05
C VAL A 18 4.93 4.55 21.07
N SER A 19 3.64 4.19 21.13
CA SER A 19 2.73 4.76 22.11
C SER A 19 3.03 4.34 23.55
N SER A 20 3.58 3.12 23.73
CA SER A 20 3.97 2.59 25.04
C SER A 20 5.07 1.53 24.90
N SER A 21 5.70 1.16 26.01
CA SER A 21 6.59 -0.01 26.08
C SER A 21 6.46 -0.65 27.46
N ALA A 22 6.29 -1.97 27.49
CA ALA A 22 6.31 -2.73 28.72
C ALA A 22 7.74 -2.77 29.30
N PRO A 23 7.90 -2.85 30.63
CA PRO A 23 9.20 -3.01 31.26
C PRO A 23 9.97 -4.21 30.67
N GLY A 24 11.26 -4.01 30.37
CA GLY A 24 12.12 -5.06 29.80
C GLY A 24 12.00 -5.26 28.29
N SER A 25 11.04 -4.61 27.61
CA SER A 25 10.95 -4.61 26.15
C SER A 25 11.72 -3.43 25.54
N SER A 26 12.17 -3.57 24.29
CA SER A 26 12.91 -2.56 23.55
C SER A 26 12.33 -2.36 22.15
N LYS A 27 11.86 -1.14 21.88
CA LYS A 27 11.42 -0.71 20.54
C LYS A 27 12.53 -0.71 19.49
N ARG A 28 13.81 -0.85 19.88
CA ARG A 28 14.92 -0.97 18.93
C ARG A 28 15.14 -2.42 18.49
N ALA A 29 14.78 -3.39 19.33
CA ALA A 29 14.97 -4.80 19.02
C ALA A 29 14.22 -5.22 17.74
N ILE A 30 13.07 -4.60 17.46
CA ILE A 30 12.25 -4.91 16.27
C ILE A 30 12.92 -4.60 14.93
N LEU A 31 13.96 -3.75 14.91
CA LEU A 31 14.69 -3.39 13.69
C LEU A 31 15.70 -4.46 13.29
N ASP A 32 16.00 -5.39 14.19
CA ASP A 32 16.93 -6.49 13.95
C ASP A 32 16.18 -7.83 14.06
N PRO A 33 15.85 -8.49 12.93
CA PRO A 33 15.15 -9.77 12.96
C PRO A 33 16.01 -10.91 13.56
N SER A 34 17.31 -10.70 13.79
CA SER A 34 18.18 -11.63 14.51
C SER A 34 18.27 -11.35 16.01
N SER A 35 17.65 -10.27 16.48
CA SER A 35 17.57 -9.96 17.91
C SER A 35 16.62 -10.95 18.61
N GLU A 36 17.07 -11.45 19.76
CA GLU A 36 16.20 -12.18 20.70
C GLU A 36 15.23 -11.24 21.46
N GLY A 37 15.38 -9.93 21.29
CA GLY A 37 14.55 -8.92 21.93
C GLY A 37 13.20 -8.71 21.25
N CYS A 38 12.29 -8.02 21.93
CA CYS A 38 10.99 -7.64 21.39
C CYS A 38 10.58 -6.25 21.85
N TRP A 39 9.57 -5.70 21.18
CA TRP A 39 8.76 -4.60 21.72
C TRP A 39 7.42 -5.15 22.19
N THR A 40 7.02 -4.78 23.41
CA THR A 40 5.69 -5.09 23.93
C THR A 40 4.93 -3.82 24.26
N SER A 41 3.73 -3.65 23.70
CA SER A 41 2.76 -2.65 24.16
C SER A 41 1.96 -3.16 25.36
N ASN A 42 1.59 -2.26 26.27
CA ASN A 42 0.81 -2.60 27.47
C ASN A 42 -0.69 -2.75 27.19
N SER A 43 -1.21 -2.14 26.13
CA SER A 43 -2.63 -2.16 25.78
C SER A 43 -2.87 -1.76 24.33
N THR A 44 -4.08 -2.04 23.84
CA THR A 44 -4.64 -1.45 22.62
C THR A 44 -5.65 -0.35 22.96
N PRO A 45 -5.74 0.74 22.17
CA PRO A 45 -4.99 0.97 20.93
C PRO A 45 -3.51 1.26 21.18
N SER A 46 -2.65 0.83 20.25
CA SER A 46 -1.21 1.09 20.32
C SER A 46 -0.66 1.50 18.96
N SER A 47 0.39 2.31 18.95
CA SER A 47 1.06 2.70 17.71
C SER A 47 2.55 2.40 17.71
N LEU A 48 3.04 2.12 16.51
CA LEU A 48 4.45 1.93 16.17
C LEU A 48 4.71 2.75 14.92
N HIS A 49 5.67 3.66 14.99
CA HIS A 49 5.98 4.61 13.93
C HIS A 49 7.46 4.54 13.59
N LEU A 50 7.75 4.18 12.34
CA LEU A 50 9.08 4.17 11.73
C LEU A 50 9.27 5.46 10.94
N ILE A 51 10.33 6.18 11.24
CA ILE A 51 10.77 7.36 10.48
C ILE A 51 12.14 7.03 9.89
N PHE A 52 12.20 6.96 8.56
CA PHE A 52 13.39 6.55 7.85
C PHE A 52 14.40 7.71 7.75
N PRO A 53 15.70 7.45 7.95
CA PRO A 53 16.74 8.47 7.80
C PRO A 53 16.85 8.94 6.34
N THR A 54 16.62 8.03 5.41
CA THR A 54 16.55 8.27 3.96
C THR A 54 15.27 7.67 3.40
N PRO A 55 14.61 8.32 2.42
CA PRO A 55 13.44 7.75 1.78
C PRO A 55 13.73 6.36 1.19
N ILE A 56 12.80 5.43 1.36
CA ILE A 56 12.92 4.05 0.87
C ILE A 56 12.21 3.93 -0.48
N SER A 57 12.97 3.66 -1.53
CA SER A 57 12.45 3.41 -2.88
C SER A 57 12.06 1.94 -3.08
N GLY A 58 11.01 1.71 -3.88
CA GLY A 58 10.64 0.36 -4.33
C GLY A 58 10.07 -0.57 -3.25
N ALA A 59 9.68 -0.05 -2.09
CA ALA A 59 9.09 -0.87 -1.02
C ALA A 59 7.71 -1.42 -1.45
N THR A 60 7.55 -2.73 -1.51
CA THR A 60 6.28 -3.37 -1.91
C THR A 60 5.59 -4.07 -0.74
N GLN A 61 6.35 -4.49 0.26
CA GLN A 61 5.87 -5.37 1.32
C GLN A 61 6.34 -4.94 2.70
N LEU A 62 5.50 -5.24 3.70
CA LEU A 62 5.78 -5.13 5.12
C LEU A 62 5.75 -6.55 5.71
N ALA A 63 6.83 -6.97 6.37
CA ALA A 63 6.84 -8.22 7.13
C ALA A 63 6.81 -7.93 8.63
N LEU A 64 5.99 -8.70 9.36
CA LEU A 64 5.83 -8.61 10.81
C LEU A 64 5.99 -10.00 11.42
N THR A 65 6.70 -10.08 12.54
CA THR A 65 6.79 -11.31 13.36
C THR A 65 6.37 -11.00 14.78
N PHE A 66 5.33 -11.66 15.27
CA PHE A 66 4.83 -11.51 16.63
C PHE A 66 5.16 -12.74 17.49
N GLN A 67 5.01 -12.63 18.81
CA GLN A 67 5.19 -13.77 19.73
C GLN A 67 4.16 -14.89 19.56
N GLY A 68 2.96 -14.60 19.04
CA GLY A 68 1.77 -15.44 19.22
C GLY A 68 1.19 -15.28 20.63
N GLY A 69 -0.14 -15.36 20.77
CA GLY A 69 -0.91 -14.97 21.95
C GLY A 69 -1.02 -13.45 22.17
N PHE A 70 -0.08 -12.67 21.61
CA PHE A 70 0.05 -11.21 21.79
C PHE A 70 0.12 -10.47 20.44
N VAL A 71 -0.76 -10.80 19.51
CA VAL A 71 -0.73 -10.27 18.14
C VAL A 71 -1.68 -9.09 17.99
N GLY A 72 -1.21 -8.02 17.34
CA GLY A 72 -2.10 -6.95 16.89
C GLY A 72 -2.95 -7.43 15.71
N THR A 73 -4.10 -8.06 15.98
CA THR A 73 -4.93 -8.78 14.99
C THR A 73 -5.66 -7.86 14.01
N ARG A 74 -5.70 -6.55 14.29
CA ARG A 74 -6.20 -5.54 13.37
C ARG A 74 -5.33 -4.29 13.49
N ALA A 75 -4.72 -3.90 12.38
CA ALA A 75 -3.88 -2.71 12.32
C ALA A 75 -4.24 -1.85 11.11
N THR A 76 -4.15 -0.52 11.27
CA THR A 76 -4.19 0.42 10.16
C THR A 76 -2.76 0.87 9.85
N LEU A 77 -2.34 0.71 8.59
CA LEU A 77 -1.06 1.20 8.09
C LEU A 77 -1.26 2.59 7.49
N TYR A 78 -0.49 3.55 7.99
CA TYR A 78 -0.33 4.87 7.41
C TYR A 78 1.04 4.99 6.76
N VAL A 79 1.08 5.68 5.63
CA VAL A 79 2.28 5.85 4.81
C VAL A 79 2.47 7.33 4.56
N ALA A 80 3.66 7.85 4.82
CA ALA A 80 4.09 9.14 4.30
C ALA A 80 5.07 8.91 3.16
N THR A 81 4.85 9.59 2.04
CA THR A 81 5.61 9.39 0.81
C THR A 81 6.18 10.70 0.28
N ARG A 82 7.31 10.61 -0.41
CA ARG A 82 7.84 11.67 -1.25
C ARG A 82 7.63 11.29 -2.71
N LEU A 83 6.93 12.12 -3.47
CA LEU A 83 6.81 11.91 -4.91
C LEU A 83 8.16 12.17 -5.60
N PRO A 84 8.55 11.36 -6.59
CA PRO A 84 9.74 11.61 -7.38
C PRO A 84 9.60 12.96 -8.11
N ARG A 85 10.65 13.79 -8.03
CA ARG A 85 10.67 15.20 -8.43
C ARG A 85 10.14 15.43 -9.85
N SER A 86 8.85 15.74 -9.97
CA SER A 86 8.22 16.20 -11.19
C SER A 86 7.71 17.62 -10.92
N SER A 87 8.54 18.63 -11.21
CA SER A 87 8.25 20.07 -11.05
C SER A 87 7.79 20.52 -9.65
N ASP A 88 8.74 21.02 -8.85
CA ASP A 88 8.69 22.05 -7.77
C ASP A 88 7.44 22.30 -6.88
N SER A 89 6.40 21.47 -6.91
CA SER A 89 5.16 21.65 -6.14
C SER A 89 4.53 20.35 -5.65
N ASP A 90 5.32 19.31 -5.37
CA ASP A 90 4.79 18.05 -4.82
C ASP A 90 4.95 18.00 -3.30
N ILE A 91 3.93 18.53 -2.60
CA ILE A 91 3.74 18.34 -1.17
C ILE A 91 2.90 17.09 -0.95
N SER A 92 3.51 16.02 -0.44
CA SER A 92 2.79 14.98 0.32
C SER A 92 3.26 15.03 1.77
N LEU A 93 2.93 16.12 2.47
CA LEU A 93 3.28 16.33 3.87
C LEU A 93 2.20 15.73 4.79
N GLY A 94 2.27 14.42 5.01
CA GLY A 94 1.54 13.79 6.10
C GLY A 94 1.40 12.29 5.96
N LEU A 95 1.27 11.61 7.10
CA LEU A 95 0.83 10.22 7.16
C LEU A 95 -0.57 10.11 6.56
N MET A 96 -0.68 9.43 5.42
CA MET A 96 -1.95 9.10 4.78
C MET A 96 -2.35 7.67 5.12
N MET A 97 -3.64 7.43 5.31
CA MET A 97 -4.15 6.08 5.53
C MET A 97 -3.94 5.25 4.26
N GLY A 98 -3.06 4.26 4.34
CA GLY A 98 -2.81 3.32 3.27
C GLY A 98 -3.87 2.22 3.22
N GLY A 99 -4.07 1.52 4.34
CA GLY A 99 -5.07 0.45 4.43
C GLY A 99 -4.98 -0.37 5.70
N LYS A 100 -5.81 -1.42 5.78
CA LYS A 100 -5.87 -2.32 6.96
C LYS A 100 -5.06 -3.58 6.76
N LEU A 101 -4.40 -4.02 7.82
CA LEU A 101 -3.70 -5.29 7.95
C LEU A 101 -4.42 -6.16 8.99
N TYR A 102 -4.44 -7.47 8.74
CA TYR A 102 -5.06 -8.45 9.63
C TYR A 102 -4.08 -9.59 9.94
N PRO A 103 -3.09 -9.37 10.81
CA PRO A 103 -2.17 -10.42 11.23
C PRO A 103 -2.89 -11.59 11.92
N GLU A 104 -2.49 -12.81 11.57
CA GLU A 104 -2.91 -14.02 12.23
C GLU A 104 -2.18 -14.17 13.58
N ASP A 105 -2.84 -14.77 14.57
CA ASP A 105 -2.22 -15.09 15.85
C ASP A 105 -1.24 -16.27 15.74
N LYS A 106 -0.04 -16.01 15.19
CA LYS A 106 1.01 -17.00 14.97
C LYS A 106 2.39 -16.41 15.19
N ASN A 107 3.27 -17.18 15.83
CA ASN A 107 4.70 -16.90 15.89
C ASN A 107 5.38 -17.31 14.59
N LYS A 108 5.15 -16.53 13.54
CA LYS A 108 5.78 -16.70 12.24
C LYS A 108 5.88 -15.35 11.55
N ARG A 109 6.83 -15.23 10.63
CA ARG A 109 6.92 -14.08 9.72
C ARG A 109 5.67 -14.03 8.83
N GLN A 110 4.99 -12.89 8.83
CA GLN A 110 3.78 -12.63 8.04
C GLN A 110 4.03 -11.45 7.11
N ILE A 111 3.79 -11.63 5.82
CA ILE A 111 4.11 -10.63 4.77
C ILE A 111 2.81 -10.04 4.25
N PHE A 112 2.74 -8.71 4.24
CA PHE A 112 1.62 -7.93 3.72
C PHE A 112 2.12 -7.04 2.59
N ARG A 113 1.28 -6.81 1.56
CA ARG A 113 1.55 -5.72 0.62
C ARG A 113 1.36 -4.39 1.33
N ILE A 114 2.17 -3.39 0.99
CA ILE A 114 1.97 -2.02 1.46
C ILE A 114 0.82 -1.41 0.65
N PRO A 115 -0.36 -1.14 1.24
CA PRO A 115 -1.42 -0.45 0.55
C PRO A 115 -1.05 1.04 0.46
N TYR A 116 -0.55 1.48 -0.70
CA TYR A 116 -0.33 2.89 -0.93
C TYR A 116 -1.67 3.61 -1.05
N PRO A 117 -1.83 4.81 -0.45
CA PRO A 117 -2.99 5.64 -0.71
C PRO A 117 -3.06 5.94 -2.22
N PRO A 118 -4.25 6.08 -2.80
CA PRO A 118 -4.37 6.44 -4.20
C PRO A 118 -3.65 7.77 -4.39
N SER A 119 -2.53 7.75 -5.12
CA SER A 119 -1.94 8.97 -5.67
C SER A 119 -3.07 9.68 -6.40
N SER A 120 -3.24 10.98 -6.15
CA SER A 120 -4.23 11.81 -6.84
C SER A 120 -3.88 11.99 -8.32
N ALA A 121 -3.71 10.88 -9.04
CA ALA A 121 -3.73 10.83 -10.49
C ALA A 121 -5.12 11.32 -10.90
N LYS A 122 -5.13 12.51 -11.52
CA LYS A 122 -6.28 13.26 -12.00
C LYS A 122 -7.42 12.32 -12.40
N SER A 123 -8.52 12.40 -11.65
CA SER A 123 -9.82 11.90 -12.10
C SER A 123 -10.17 12.64 -13.39
N THR A 124 -9.78 12.07 -14.54
CA THR A 124 -10.35 12.48 -15.82
C THR A 124 -11.78 11.96 -15.80
N SER A 125 -12.68 12.76 -15.23
CA SER A 125 -14.11 12.62 -15.40
C SER A 125 -14.42 12.88 -16.88
N ARG A 126 -14.33 11.84 -17.71
CA ARG A 126 -15.09 11.81 -18.96
C ARG A 126 -16.53 11.45 -18.60
N SER A 127 -17.28 12.48 -18.23
CA SER A 127 -18.74 12.45 -18.26
C SER A 127 -19.19 12.01 -19.66
N PRO A 128 -20.08 11.01 -19.80
CA PRO A 128 -20.74 10.78 -21.08
C PRO A 128 -21.68 11.95 -21.34
N LEU A 129 -21.38 12.76 -22.36
CA LEU A 129 -22.35 13.68 -22.95
C LEU A 129 -23.50 12.84 -23.54
N VAL A 130 -24.59 12.70 -22.79
CA VAL A 130 -25.88 12.27 -23.32
C VAL A 130 -26.48 13.44 -24.08
N ASN A 131 -26.26 13.46 -25.40
CA ASN A 131 -26.95 14.35 -26.31
C ASN A 131 -28.31 13.74 -26.69
N GLY A 132 -29.38 14.34 -26.18
CA GLY A 132 -30.46 14.88 -27.02
C GLY A 132 -31.51 13.94 -27.62
N SER A 133 -32.73 14.06 -27.07
CA SER A 133 -33.97 14.37 -27.81
C SER A 133 -34.79 13.23 -28.48
N LEU A 134 -35.97 12.99 -27.89
CA LEU A 134 -37.21 12.58 -28.58
C LEU A 134 -37.94 13.85 -29.09
N PRO A 135 -38.71 13.85 -30.22
CA PRO A 135 -40.03 13.20 -30.22
C PRO A 135 -40.57 12.60 -31.55
N ASN A 136 -41.49 11.65 -31.37
CA ASN A 136 -42.72 11.28 -32.10
C ASN A 136 -42.88 11.19 -33.65
N ALA A 137 -43.48 10.04 -34.01
CA ALA A 137 -44.65 9.82 -34.89
C ALA A 137 -44.50 9.47 -36.39
N MET A 138 -44.90 8.21 -36.68
CA MET A 138 -45.76 7.69 -37.77
C MET A 138 -45.31 7.69 -39.26
N SER A 139 -45.18 6.45 -39.78
CA SER A 139 -45.78 5.88 -41.00
C SER A 139 -45.33 6.40 -42.40
N ASN A 140 -44.60 5.55 -43.17
CA ASN A 140 -45.09 4.74 -44.31
C ASN A 140 -43.95 4.28 -45.24
N GLY A 141 -44.06 3.06 -45.77
CA GLY A 141 -43.77 2.77 -47.19
C GLY A 141 -42.37 2.30 -47.63
N THR A 142 -42.33 1.01 -48.03
CA THR A 142 -41.68 0.47 -49.26
C THR A 142 -40.15 0.41 -49.42
N SER A 143 -39.66 -0.84 -49.39
CA SER A 143 -38.65 -1.52 -50.23
C SER A 143 -38.01 -0.78 -51.43
N HIS A 144 -36.69 -0.87 -51.57
CA HIS A 144 -35.96 -1.50 -52.70
C HIS A 144 -34.41 -1.23 -52.68
N LEU A 145 -33.65 -2.34 -52.77
CA LEU A 145 -32.41 -2.60 -53.56
C LEU A 145 -31.04 -1.89 -53.38
N ASN A 146 -30.04 -2.77 -53.18
CA ASN A 146 -28.73 -2.93 -53.86
C ASN A 146 -27.53 -1.99 -53.63
N GLY A 147 -26.35 -2.63 -53.53
CA GLY A 147 -24.99 -2.08 -53.62
C GLY A 147 -24.06 -2.80 -52.63
N ASP A 148 -23.36 -3.88 -52.98
CA ASP A 148 -22.20 -4.04 -53.88
C ASP A 148 -20.91 -3.32 -53.42
N GLY A 149 -19.81 -4.08 -53.40
CA GLY A 149 -18.42 -3.58 -53.28
C GLY A 149 -17.82 -3.48 -51.88
N SER A 150 -17.25 -4.57 -51.35
CA SER A 150 -16.24 -4.50 -50.28
C SER A 150 -14.84 -4.71 -50.85
N GLY A 151 -14.09 -3.61 -50.96
CA GLY A 151 -12.64 -3.57 -51.16
C GLY A 151 -11.96 -3.06 -49.87
N TYR A 152 -10.90 -3.74 -49.44
CA TYR A 152 -10.07 -3.37 -48.30
C TYR A 152 -9.25 -2.10 -48.58
N PRO A 153 -8.76 -1.40 -47.54
CA PRO A 153 -7.36 -1.63 -47.18
C PRO A 153 -7.07 -1.71 -45.66
N GLU A 154 -5.99 -2.41 -45.35
CA GLU A 154 -5.33 -2.50 -44.05
C GLU A 154 -4.97 -1.12 -43.49
N SER A 155 -5.22 -0.93 -42.20
CA SER A 155 -4.52 0.05 -41.39
C SER A 155 -3.90 -0.63 -40.17
N HIS A 156 -2.59 -0.83 -40.27
CA HIS A 156 -1.73 -1.07 -39.13
C HIS A 156 -1.89 0.07 -38.12
N VAL A 157 -2.29 -0.25 -36.90
CA VAL A 157 -2.05 0.65 -35.76
C VAL A 157 -1.40 -0.18 -34.65
N ASN A 158 -0.13 0.11 -34.44
CA ASN A 158 0.67 -0.37 -33.32
C ASN A 158 0.01 0.07 -32.01
N GLY A 159 -0.64 -0.87 -31.33
CA GLY A 159 -1.00 -0.74 -29.93
C GLY A 159 0.02 -1.45 -29.05
N VAL A 160 1.26 -0.96 -29.02
CA VAL A 160 2.16 -1.27 -27.89
C VAL A 160 1.54 -0.55 -26.70
N ASN A 161 0.65 -1.23 -25.97
CA ASN A 161 0.27 -0.83 -24.64
C ASN A 161 1.51 -1.03 -23.77
N GLY A 162 2.36 0.00 -23.74
CA GLY A 162 3.35 0.14 -22.69
C GLY A 162 2.63 0.04 -21.37
N THR A 163 2.96 -0.98 -20.61
CA THR A 163 2.77 -1.00 -19.16
C THR A 163 3.33 0.31 -18.63
N GLU A 164 2.47 1.27 -18.28
CA GLU A 164 2.85 2.37 -17.41
C GLU A 164 3.24 1.72 -16.08
N GLU A 165 4.53 1.43 -15.96
CA GLU A 165 5.17 0.96 -14.75
C GLU A 165 5.09 2.14 -13.79
N SER A 166 3.96 2.25 -13.09
CA SER A 166 3.71 3.30 -12.11
C SER A 166 4.79 3.20 -11.05
N GLU A 167 5.82 4.05 -11.14
CA GLU A 167 6.90 4.11 -10.16
C GLU A 167 6.29 4.27 -8.76
N LEU A 168 6.64 3.36 -7.85
CA LEU A 168 6.21 3.45 -6.46
C LEU A 168 6.85 4.67 -5.81
N PRO A 169 6.08 5.47 -5.05
CA PRO A 169 6.64 6.64 -4.40
C PRO A 169 7.60 6.22 -3.27
N ASP A 170 8.60 7.06 -3.01
CA ASP A 170 9.55 6.80 -1.93
C ASP A 170 8.86 6.96 -0.57
N ILE A 171 9.02 5.98 0.32
CA ILE A 171 8.44 6.04 1.66
C ILE A 171 9.38 6.77 2.61
N THR A 172 8.87 7.77 3.33
CA THR A 172 9.63 8.47 4.38
C THR A 172 9.24 8.02 5.78
N GLU A 173 7.97 7.64 5.98
CA GLU A 173 7.46 7.18 7.27
C GLU A 173 6.42 6.07 7.10
N LEU A 174 6.41 5.12 8.05
CA LEU A 174 5.36 4.10 8.21
C LEU A 174 4.85 4.10 9.64
N LYS A 175 3.55 4.25 9.82
CA LYS A 175 2.90 4.12 11.12
C LYS A 175 1.87 3.01 11.12
N LEU A 176 2.03 2.06 12.03
CA LEU A 176 1.01 1.08 12.37
C LEU A 176 0.22 1.60 13.57
N GLU A 177 -1.11 1.59 13.46
CA GLU A 177 -2.02 1.73 14.58
C GLU A 177 -2.74 0.40 14.80
N PHE A 178 -2.38 -0.29 15.87
CA PHE A 178 -3.03 -1.52 16.31
C PHE A 178 -4.32 -1.19 17.06
N GLU A 179 -5.44 -1.62 16.48
CA GLU A 179 -6.79 -1.36 16.98
C GLU A 179 -7.29 -2.48 17.90
N ALA A 180 -6.77 -3.69 17.72
CA ALA A 180 -7.16 -4.89 18.46
C ALA A 180 -5.96 -5.82 18.70
N SER A 181 -6.03 -6.63 19.74
CA SER A 181 -5.06 -7.67 20.07
C SER A 181 -5.74 -9.04 20.23
N SER A 182 -4.98 -10.12 20.06
CA SER A 182 -5.36 -11.47 20.47
C SER A 182 -5.30 -11.67 21.99
N ASP A 183 -4.51 -10.87 22.71
CA ASP A 183 -4.43 -10.92 24.17
C ASP A 183 -5.64 -10.20 24.79
N GLN A 184 -6.24 -10.82 25.81
CA GLN A 184 -7.42 -10.28 26.49
C GLN A 184 -7.20 -8.92 27.17
N TYR A 185 -5.95 -8.55 27.45
CA TYR A 185 -5.59 -7.25 28.04
C TYR A 185 -5.15 -6.23 26.99
N GLY A 186 -5.18 -6.58 25.70
CA GLY A 186 -4.76 -5.69 24.63
C GLY A 186 -3.24 -5.61 24.42
N ARG A 187 -2.44 -6.47 25.06
CA ARG A 187 -0.97 -6.42 24.88
C ARG A 187 -0.58 -6.90 23.49
N ILE A 188 0.48 -6.32 22.94
CA ILE A 188 1.02 -6.72 21.64
C ILE A 188 2.52 -6.92 21.80
N THR A 189 3.05 -8.06 21.38
CA THR A 189 4.50 -8.33 21.38
C THR A 189 4.98 -8.58 19.96
N LEU A 190 5.80 -7.67 19.46
CA LEU A 190 6.42 -7.72 18.14
C LEU A 190 7.92 -8.03 18.27
N TYR A 191 8.38 -9.05 17.58
CA TYR A 191 9.79 -9.44 17.48
C TYR A 191 10.49 -8.68 16.36
N SER A 192 9.88 -8.58 15.18
CA SER A 192 10.51 -7.90 14.05
C SER A 192 9.53 -7.17 13.15
N ILE A 193 10.02 -6.11 12.53
CA ILE A 193 9.38 -5.39 11.44
C ILE A 193 10.39 -5.21 10.31
N GLU A 194 9.98 -5.54 9.09
CA GLU A 194 10.82 -5.42 7.91
C GLU A 194 10.04 -4.76 6.78
N VAL A 195 10.73 -3.98 5.95
CA VAL A 195 10.20 -3.41 4.71
C VAL A 195 10.94 -4.06 3.56
N LEU A 196 10.25 -4.61 2.58
CA LEU A 196 10.86 -5.38 1.49
C LEU A 196 10.52 -4.74 0.14
N ALA A 197 11.44 -4.86 -0.82
CA ALA A 197 11.21 -4.57 -2.23
C ALA A 197 10.66 -5.78 -2.97
#